data_AF-A0A537T3A5-F1
#
_entry.id   AF-A0A537T3A5-F1
#
_cell.length_a   1.000
_cell.length_b   1.000
_cell.length_c   1.000
_cell.angle_alpha   90.00
_cell.angle_beta   90.00
_cell.angle_gamma   90.00
#
_symmetry.space_group_name_H-M   'P 1'
#
loop_
_entity.id
_entity.type
_entity.pdbx_description
1 polymer ?
#
loop_
_entity_poly.entity_id
_entity_poly.type
_entity_poly.pdbx_seq_one_letter_code
_entity_poly.pdbx_strand_id
1 'polypeptide(L)'
;MSVLATPRRSSLVPRTGRDARLAARGGELNGQTAGVAPGYVQGNLAILPDRLAGDFLRFCQLNPKPCPLLAASAPGDHRLPTLAEDLDIRTDLPRYRVFRNGELIDEPTDIRAHWRDDLVAFVLGCSFSFEEALVEDGIELRHIALNLTVPMYRTSIATVPAGPFHGPMVVSMRPLKPADAIRAIQITTRFPAVHGAPVHIGKPELIGIADLMKPDYGDPLPLRPDEIPVFWACGVTPQSVVATAKPEFCITHYPGCMLVTDRRNTEFAIL
;
A
#
# COMPACT_ATOMS: atom_id res chain seq x y z
N MET A 1 -8.72 -22.33 47.02
CA MET A 1 -8.01 -21.18 46.41
C MET A 1 -8.42 -21.10 44.97
N SER A 2 -9.26 -20.13 44.63
CA SER A 2 -9.78 -19.92 43.27
C SER A 2 -8.68 -19.29 42.42
N VAL A 3 -8.22 -20.01 41.38
CA VAL A 3 -7.36 -19.45 40.35
C VAL A 3 -8.27 -18.59 39.47
N LEU A 4 -8.25 -17.28 39.72
CA LEU A 4 -8.89 -16.29 38.87
C LEU A 4 -8.29 -16.41 37.46
N ALA A 5 -9.06 -16.99 36.54
CA ALA A 5 -8.79 -16.91 35.12
C ALA A 5 -8.76 -15.43 34.73
N THR A 6 -7.59 -14.95 34.33
CA THR A 6 -7.42 -13.62 33.76
C THR A 6 -8.27 -13.57 32.50
N PRO A 7 -9.22 -12.62 32.37
CA PRO A 7 -10.00 -12.52 31.14
C PRO A 7 -9.03 -12.22 29.99
N ARG A 8 -8.99 -13.08 28.97
CA ARG A 8 -8.35 -12.74 27.69
C ARG A 8 -8.99 -11.43 27.23
N ARG A 9 -8.21 -10.34 27.23
CA ARG A 9 -8.63 -9.09 26.58
C ARG A 9 -9.00 -9.46 25.15
N SER A 10 -10.28 -9.31 24.81
CA SER A 10 -10.65 -9.08 23.41
C SER A 10 -9.81 -7.90 22.95
N SER A 11 -8.84 -8.12 22.06
CA SER A 11 -8.02 -7.04 21.53
C SER A 11 -8.96 -6.14 20.73
N LEU A 12 -9.33 -5.01 21.32
CA LEU A 12 -10.07 -3.97 20.62
C LEU A 12 -9.24 -3.58 19.40
N VAL A 13 -9.82 -3.73 18.20
CA VAL A 13 -9.18 -3.28 16.96
C VAL A 13 -8.83 -1.80 17.13
N PRO A 14 -7.56 -1.39 16.94
CA PRO A 14 -7.16 -0.02 17.13
C PRO A 14 -8.02 0.95 16.32
N ARG A 15 -8.43 2.06 16.94
CA ARG A 15 -9.38 3.04 16.35
C ARG A 15 -8.70 4.30 15.85
N THR A 16 -7.42 4.51 16.20
CA THR A 16 -6.62 5.65 15.78
C THR A 16 -5.27 5.19 15.22
N GLY A 17 -4.63 6.04 14.41
CA GLY A 17 -3.28 5.77 13.91
C GLY A 17 -2.29 5.52 15.03
N ARG A 18 -2.31 6.36 16.06
CA ARG A 18 -1.49 6.20 17.27
C ARG A 18 -1.69 4.85 17.95
N ASP A 19 -2.94 4.45 18.21
CA ASP A 19 -3.22 3.16 18.86
C ASP A 19 -2.71 2.00 18.02
N ALA A 20 -2.84 2.08 16.69
CA ALA A 20 -2.37 1.06 15.77
C ALA A 20 -0.84 0.92 15.81
N ARG A 21 -0.12 2.05 15.79
CA ARG A 21 1.35 2.05 15.91
C ARG A 21 1.83 1.53 17.25
N LEU A 22 1.18 1.92 18.36
CA LEU A 22 1.49 1.41 19.69
C LEU A 22 1.24 -0.10 19.80
N ALA A 23 0.13 -0.59 19.22
CA ALA A 23 -0.18 -2.02 19.18
C ALA A 23 0.84 -2.80 18.34
N ALA A 24 1.28 -2.26 17.19
CA ALA A 24 2.33 -2.87 16.37
C ALA A 24 3.66 -2.92 17.12
N ARG A 25 4.08 -1.78 17.70
CA ARG A 25 5.30 -1.64 18.50
C ARG A 25 5.32 -2.57 19.71
N GLY A 26 4.16 -2.81 20.33
CA GLY A 26 3.97 -3.74 21.45
C GLY A 26 3.82 -5.21 21.04
N GLY A 27 3.74 -5.51 19.74
CA GLY A 27 3.51 -6.86 19.21
C GLY A 27 2.07 -7.37 19.35
N GLU A 28 1.13 -6.51 19.78
CA GLU A 28 -0.30 -6.84 19.88
C GLU A 28 -0.98 -6.86 18.51
N LEU A 29 -0.53 -6.02 17.59
CA LEU A 29 -0.93 -6.03 16.19
C LEU A 29 0.19 -6.67 15.34
N ASN A 30 0.01 -7.94 14.99
CA ASN A 30 0.99 -8.76 14.24
C ASN A 30 0.43 -9.35 12.93
N GLY A 31 -0.68 -8.78 12.44
CA GLY A 31 -1.39 -9.24 11.25
C GLY A 31 -1.74 -8.11 10.29
N GLN A 32 -2.75 -8.34 9.46
CA GLN A 32 -3.20 -7.36 8.48
C GLN A 32 -3.73 -6.07 9.12
N THR A 33 -3.48 -4.94 8.47
CA THR A 33 -3.97 -3.62 8.88
C THR A 33 -5.27 -3.21 8.20
N ALA A 34 -5.83 -4.05 7.33
CA ALA A 34 -7.14 -3.81 6.74
C ALA A 34 -8.21 -3.64 7.85
N GLY A 35 -8.97 -2.54 7.79
CA GLY A 35 -9.97 -2.20 8.81
C GLY A 35 -9.43 -1.66 10.14
N VAL A 36 -8.10 -1.58 10.31
CA VAL A 36 -7.47 -0.94 11.47
C VAL A 36 -7.50 0.58 11.29
N ALA A 37 -7.90 1.30 12.35
CA ALA A 37 -8.06 2.76 12.37
C ALA A 37 -8.79 3.33 11.13
N PRO A 38 -10.10 3.04 10.96
CA PRO A 38 -10.89 3.56 9.85
C PRO A 38 -10.80 5.09 9.70
N GLY A 39 -10.76 5.58 8.47
CA GLY A 39 -10.56 7.00 8.13
C GLY A 39 -9.14 7.53 8.27
N TYR A 40 -8.17 6.73 8.71
CA TYR A 40 -6.75 7.10 8.75
C TYR A 40 -6.01 6.56 7.52
N VAL A 41 -5.03 7.33 7.05
CA VAL A 41 -4.20 6.95 5.91
C VAL A 41 -3.28 5.81 6.31
N GLN A 42 -3.30 4.76 5.50
CA GLN A 42 -2.34 3.67 5.56
C GLN A 42 -1.34 3.77 4.40
N GLY A 43 -0.06 3.59 4.72
CA GLY A 43 1.04 3.75 3.79
C GLY A 43 1.82 2.45 3.55
N ASN A 44 2.16 2.20 2.29
CA ASN A 44 3.15 1.22 1.89
C ASN A 44 4.55 1.75 2.24
N LEU A 45 5.44 0.87 2.69
CA LEU A 45 6.82 1.22 3.05
C LEU A 45 7.83 0.66 2.05
N ALA A 46 8.78 1.51 1.66
CA ALA A 46 10.06 1.13 1.06
C ALA A 46 11.19 1.90 1.76
N ILE A 47 12.24 1.22 2.19
CA ILE A 47 13.42 1.80 2.82
C ILE A 47 14.63 1.38 1.98
N LEU A 48 15.39 2.37 1.52
CA LEU A 48 16.47 2.19 0.58
C LEU A 48 17.74 2.90 1.08
N PRO A 49 18.94 2.42 0.69
CA PRO A 49 20.19 3.16 0.88
C PRO A 49 20.14 4.54 0.21
N ASP A 50 20.75 5.55 0.82
CA ASP A 50 20.77 6.95 0.37
C ASP A 50 21.25 7.08 -1.08
N ARG A 51 22.24 6.27 -1.48
CA ARG A 51 22.74 6.20 -2.87
C ARG A 51 21.67 5.90 -3.92
N LEU A 52 20.52 5.33 -3.53
CA LEU A 52 19.36 5.07 -4.40
C LEU A 52 18.18 6.01 -4.11
N ALA A 53 18.21 6.73 -2.99
CA ALA A 53 17.08 7.51 -2.51
C ALA A 53 16.70 8.64 -3.47
N GLY A 54 17.70 9.35 -4.03
CA GLY A 54 17.45 10.42 -5.00
C GLY A 54 16.75 9.92 -6.28
N ASP A 55 17.21 8.79 -6.82
CA ASP A 55 16.60 8.17 -8.00
C ASP A 55 15.19 7.66 -7.71
N PHE A 56 14.97 7.06 -6.53
CA PHE A 56 13.65 6.57 -6.14
C PHE A 56 12.66 7.72 -5.90
N LEU A 57 13.10 8.80 -5.25
CA LEU A 57 12.29 10.01 -5.07
C LEU A 57 11.87 10.59 -6.43
N ARG A 58 12.82 10.71 -7.37
CA ARG A 58 12.54 11.17 -8.73
C ARG A 58 11.60 10.21 -9.46
N PHE A 59 11.78 8.90 -9.27
CA PHE A 59 10.87 7.89 -9.83
C PHE A 59 9.43 8.10 -9.33
N CYS A 60 9.24 8.32 -8.03
CA CYS A 60 7.91 8.58 -7.47
C CYS A 60 7.31 9.89 -8.02
N GLN A 61 8.10 10.94 -8.13
CA GLN A 61 7.65 12.23 -8.68
C GLN A 61 7.24 12.14 -10.16
N LEU A 62 7.97 11.35 -10.96
CA LEU A 62 7.64 11.13 -12.37
C LEU A 62 6.46 10.18 -12.56
N ASN A 63 6.13 9.38 -11.54
CA ASN A 63 5.07 8.38 -11.57
C ASN A 63 4.11 8.51 -10.36
N PRO A 64 3.45 9.67 -10.16
CA PRO A 64 2.73 9.95 -8.91
C PRO A 64 1.48 9.09 -8.72
N LYS A 65 0.84 8.60 -9.81
CA LYS A 65 -0.31 7.69 -9.72
C LYS A 65 0.06 6.33 -9.10
N PRO A 66 1.04 5.57 -9.63
CA PRO A 66 1.45 4.31 -9.02
C PRO A 66 2.35 4.47 -7.79
N CYS A 67 2.97 5.63 -7.60
CA CYS A 67 3.89 5.91 -6.50
C CYS A 67 3.54 7.22 -5.78
N PRO A 68 2.35 7.31 -5.17
CA PRO A 68 1.93 8.53 -4.47
C PRO A 68 2.76 8.71 -3.20
N LEU A 69 3.77 9.57 -3.23
CA LEU A 69 4.65 9.78 -2.08
C LEU A 69 3.98 10.63 -1.01
N LEU A 70 3.82 10.08 0.20
CA LEU A 70 3.28 10.80 1.35
C LEU A 70 4.39 11.49 2.14
N ALA A 71 5.49 10.79 2.38
CA ALA A 71 6.66 11.34 3.06
C ALA A 71 7.93 10.55 2.74
N ALA A 72 9.08 11.22 2.86
CA ALA A 72 10.40 10.61 2.85
C ALA A 72 11.21 11.13 4.04
N SER A 73 12.01 10.27 4.68
CA SER A 73 12.89 10.67 5.78
C SER A 73 14.20 11.26 5.26
N ALA A 74 14.98 11.89 6.14
CA ALA A 74 16.39 12.10 5.87
C ALA A 74 17.17 10.78 6.05
N PRO A 75 18.36 10.62 5.43
CA PRO A 75 19.21 9.46 5.66
C PRO A 75 19.47 9.23 7.15
N GLY A 76 19.21 8.01 7.62
CA GLY A 76 19.38 7.58 9.01
C GLY A 76 18.28 8.03 9.97
N ASP A 77 17.46 9.03 9.61
CA ASP A 77 16.33 9.46 10.44
C ASP A 77 15.17 8.47 10.29
N HIS A 78 14.79 7.86 11.41
CA HIS A 78 13.71 6.87 11.49
C HIS A 78 12.33 7.50 11.75
N ARG A 79 12.26 8.84 11.87
CA ARG A 79 11.04 9.58 12.18
C ARG A 79 10.46 10.21 10.92
N LEU A 80 9.13 10.33 10.88
CA LEU A 80 8.37 11.02 9.84
C LEU A 80 7.27 11.87 10.50
N PRO A 81 7.63 13.00 11.15
CA PRO A 81 6.69 13.79 11.96
C PRO A 81 5.52 14.37 11.15
N THR A 82 5.67 14.47 9.82
CA THR A 82 4.58 14.87 8.92
C THR A 82 3.46 13.84 8.83
N LEU A 83 3.73 12.57 9.16
CA LEU A 83 2.75 11.47 9.17
C LEU A 83 2.20 11.20 10.57
N ALA A 84 3.06 11.31 11.58
CA ALA A 84 2.73 11.12 12.98
C ALA A 84 3.88 11.60 13.87
N GLU A 85 3.58 12.32 14.94
CA GLU A 85 4.58 12.96 15.81
C GLU A 85 5.46 11.93 16.54
N ASP A 86 4.87 10.83 17.01
CA ASP A 86 5.53 9.78 17.80
C ASP A 86 5.98 8.55 16.97
N LEU A 87 6.04 8.71 15.64
CA LEU A 87 6.34 7.62 14.72
C LEU A 87 7.82 7.21 14.77
N ASP A 88 8.04 5.90 14.92
CA ASP A 88 9.30 5.22 14.68
C ASP A 88 9.11 4.15 13.60
N ILE A 89 9.63 4.42 12.41
CA ILE A 89 9.45 3.54 11.25
C ILE A 89 10.08 2.15 11.43
N ARG A 90 10.89 1.96 12.48
CA ARG A 90 11.56 0.70 12.74
C ARG A 90 10.70 -0.32 13.47
N THR A 91 9.62 0.13 14.10
CA THR A 91 8.80 -0.70 15.01
C THR A 91 7.29 -0.52 14.85
N ASP A 92 6.85 0.52 14.13
CA ASP A 92 5.44 0.90 14.08
C ASP A 92 4.61 0.23 12.97
N LEU A 93 5.19 -0.76 12.27
CA LEU A 93 4.47 -1.64 11.36
C LEU A 93 4.37 -3.04 11.97
N PRO A 94 3.28 -3.78 11.71
CA PRO A 94 3.12 -5.13 12.26
C PRO A 94 4.22 -6.11 11.82
N ARG A 95 4.71 -5.97 10.58
CA ARG A 95 5.75 -6.84 10.01
C ARG A 95 6.43 -6.20 8.81
N TYR A 96 7.71 -6.51 8.66
CA TYR A 96 8.59 -6.04 7.59
C TYR A 96 9.10 -7.22 6.75
N ARG A 97 9.75 -6.89 5.64
CA ARG A 97 10.58 -7.78 4.83
C ARG A 97 11.91 -7.13 4.58
N VAL A 98 13.00 -7.86 4.85
CA VAL A 98 14.36 -7.38 4.65
C VAL A 98 14.97 -8.14 3.48
N PHE A 99 15.52 -7.42 2.53
CA PHE A 99 16.11 -7.96 1.32
C PHE A 99 17.58 -7.59 1.22
N ARG A 100 18.38 -8.49 0.65
CA ARG A 100 19.77 -8.25 0.26
C ARG A 100 20.01 -8.75 -1.15
N ASN A 101 20.52 -7.89 -2.03
CA ASN A 101 20.73 -8.18 -3.46
C ASN A 101 19.47 -8.75 -4.15
N GLY A 102 18.28 -8.30 -3.74
CA GLY A 102 16.99 -8.78 -4.25
C GLY A 102 16.48 -10.09 -3.64
N GLU A 103 17.23 -10.73 -2.73
CA GLU A 103 16.79 -11.94 -2.03
C GLU A 103 16.22 -11.61 -0.64
N LEU A 104 15.11 -12.24 -0.27
CA LEU A 104 14.50 -12.10 1.05
C LEU A 104 15.37 -12.80 2.10
N ILE A 105 15.83 -12.07 3.11
CA ILE A 105 16.71 -12.62 4.16
C ILE A 105 16.06 -12.66 5.55
N ASP A 106 15.01 -11.86 5.78
CA ASP A 106 14.30 -11.80 7.06
C ASP A 106 12.89 -11.22 6.91
N GLU A 107 12.00 -11.52 7.85
CA GLU A 107 10.65 -10.98 7.92
C GLU A 107 10.27 -10.56 9.35
N PRO A 108 11.00 -9.61 9.96
CA PRO A 108 10.88 -9.30 11.38
C PRO A 108 9.67 -8.40 11.65
N THR A 109 9.29 -8.27 12.92
CA THR A 109 8.33 -7.26 13.41
C THR A 109 9.03 -5.98 13.88
N ASP A 110 10.36 -5.96 13.84
CA ASP A 110 11.23 -4.88 14.29
C ASP A 110 12.50 -4.87 13.43
N ILE A 111 12.87 -3.71 12.90
CA ILE A 111 14.04 -3.57 12.01
C ILE A 111 15.19 -2.77 12.63
N ARG A 112 15.19 -2.51 13.94
CA ARG A 112 16.28 -1.79 14.62
C ARG A 112 17.64 -2.47 14.42
N ALA A 113 17.66 -3.80 14.44
CA ALA A 113 18.88 -4.59 14.17
C ALA A 113 19.36 -4.51 12.71
N HIS A 114 18.47 -4.13 11.79
CA HIS A 114 18.74 -3.98 10.36
C HIS A 114 18.93 -2.51 9.93
N TRP A 115 18.69 -1.56 10.84
CA TRP A 115 18.75 -0.13 10.55
C TRP A 115 20.19 0.34 10.36
N ARG A 116 20.40 1.25 9.41
CA ARG A 116 21.70 1.86 9.12
C ARG A 116 21.53 3.37 8.95
N ASP A 117 22.59 4.12 9.19
CA ASP A 117 22.57 5.59 9.13
C ASP A 117 22.43 6.15 7.71
N ASP A 118 22.55 5.31 6.69
CA ASP A 118 22.36 5.68 5.29
C ASP A 118 20.95 5.36 4.77
N LEU A 119 20.04 4.81 5.58
CA LEU A 119 18.72 4.40 5.11
C LEU A 119 17.75 5.57 5.02
N VAL A 120 17.01 5.63 3.92
CA VAL A 120 15.92 6.59 3.69
C VAL A 120 14.61 5.83 3.60
N ALA A 121 13.65 6.19 4.45
CA ALA A 121 12.31 5.62 4.46
C ALA A 121 11.37 6.42 3.56
N PHE A 122 10.65 5.72 2.68
CA PHE A 122 9.61 6.26 1.81
C PHE A 122 8.27 5.64 2.17
N VAL A 123 7.30 6.50 2.50
CA VAL A 123 5.92 6.08 2.75
C VAL A 123 5.07 6.50 1.56
N LEU A 124 4.46 5.51 0.91
CA LEU A 124 3.65 5.70 -0.28
C LEU A 124 2.17 5.46 0.06
N GLY A 125 1.28 6.27 -0.50
CA GLY A 125 -0.17 6.11 -0.35
C GLY A 125 -0.64 4.73 -0.80
N CYS A 126 -1.74 4.28 -0.20
CA CYS A 126 -2.33 2.97 -0.45
C CYS A 126 -3.78 3.10 -0.92
N SER A 127 -4.26 2.12 -1.69
CA SER A 127 -5.63 2.06 -2.19
C SER A 127 -6.69 1.90 -1.10
N PHE A 128 -6.32 1.40 0.09
CA PHE A 128 -7.26 1.23 1.20
C PHE A 128 -8.00 2.53 1.54
N SER A 129 -7.35 3.67 1.36
CA SER A 129 -7.93 4.98 1.61
C SER A 129 -9.10 5.34 0.69
N PHE A 130 -9.12 4.87 -0.58
CA PHE A 130 -10.25 5.14 -1.47
C PHE A 130 -11.33 4.04 -1.44
N GLU A 131 -10.98 2.83 -1.02
CA GLU A 131 -11.94 1.73 -0.91
C GLU A 131 -13.01 2.01 0.14
N GLU A 132 -12.63 2.63 1.26
CA GLU A 132 -13.56 3.11 2.28
C GLU A 132 -14.59 4.09 1.66
N ALA A 133 -14.12 5.08 0.89
CA ALA A 133 -14.99 6.05 0.24
C ALA A 133 -15.93 5.43 -0.82
N LEU A 134 -15.51 4.35 -1.50
CA LEU A 134 -16.37 3.61 -2.42
C LEU A 134 -17.47 2.85 -1.67
N VAL A 135 -17.11 2.17 -0.58
CA VAL A 135 -18.06 1.41 0.25
C VAL A 135 -19.06 2.33 0.94
N GLU A 136 -18.63 3.48 1.45
CA GLU A 136 -19.52 4.49 2.05
C GLU A 136 -20.57 5.03 1.06
N ASP A 137 -20.24 5.07 -0.24
CA ASP A 137 -21.17 5.47 -1.30
C ASP A 137 -22.01 4.31 -1.84
N GLY A 138 -21.91 3.12 -1.22
CA GLY A 138 -22.70 1.94 -1.56
C GLY A 138 -22.16 1.12 -2.73
N ILE A 139 -20.93 1.38 -3.18
CA ILE A 139 -20.28 0.59 -4.25
C ILE A 139 -19.69 -0.69 -3.65
N GLU A 140 -20.21 -1.84 -4.09
CA GLU A 140 -19.71 -3.14 -3.67
C GLU A 140 -18.28 -3.38 -4.20
N LEU A 141 -17.33 -3.60 -3.31
CA LEU A 141 -16.00 -4.09 -3.66
C LEU A 141 -15.96 -5.61 -3.50
N ARG A 142 -16.17 -6.34 -4.59
CA ARG A 142 -16.35 -7.81 -4.55
C ARG A 142 -15.23 -8.56 -3.85
N HIS A 143 -13.97 -8.16 -3.99
CA HIS A 143 -12.87 -8.85 -3.33
C HIS A 143 -12.98 -8.75 -1.80
N ILE A 144 -13.49 -7.63 -1.26
CA ILE A 144 -13.81 -7.50 0.17
C ILE A 144 -14.98 -8.43 0.54
N ALA A 145 -16.07 -8.40 -0.24
CA ALA A 145 -17.25 -9.23 0.01
C ALA A 145 -16.94 -10.74 0.02
N LEU A 146 -15.95 -11.17 -0.76
CA LEU A 146 -15.51 -12.56 -0.87
C LEU A 146 -14.28 -12.88 0.00
N ASN A 147 -13.77 -11.93 0.79
CA ASN A 147 -12.54 -12.08 1.57
C ASN A 147 -11.34 -12.57 0.74
N LEU A 148 -11.15 -11.95 -0.42
CA LEU A 148 -10.09 -12.22 -1.38
C LEU A 148 -9.11 -11.04 -1.46
N THR A 149 -7.87 -11.33 -1.81
CA THR A 149 -6.88 -10.32 -2.19
C THR A 149 -7.25 -9.77 -3.57
N VAL A 150 -7.32 -8.45 -3.69
CA VAL A 150 -7.64 -7.80 -4.98
C VAL A 150 -6.71 -8.29 -6.09
N PRO A 151 -7.23 -8.68 -7.28
CA PRO A 151 -6.39 -9.09 -8.39
C PRO A 151 -5.58 -7.90 -8.92
N MET A 152 -4.30 -8.14 -9.15
CA MET A 152 -3.36 -7.15 -9.66
C MET A 152 -2.58 -7.71 -10.85
N TYR A 153 -2.28 -6.84 -11.81
CA TYR A 153 -1.71 -7.22 -13.10
C TYR A 153 -0.57 -6.26 -13.48
N ARG A 154 0.51 -6.81 -14.03
CA ARG A 154 1.52 -6.06 -14.76
C ARG A 154 0.95 -5.68 -16.12
N THR A 155 0.99 -4.39 -16.42
CA THR A 155 0.46 -3.85 -17.67
C THR A 155 1.55 -3.70 -18.73
N SER A 156 1.16 -3.37 -19.96
CA SER A 156 2.07 -2.86 -21.00
C SER A 156 2.39 -1.36 -20.84
N ILE A 157 1.79 -0.67 -19.87
CA ILE A 157 2.03 0.75 -19.62
C ILE A 157 3.35 0.90 -18.87
N ALA A 158 4.38 1.44 -19.52
CA ALA A 158 5.66 1.68 -18.89
C ALA A 158 5.60 2.86 -17.91
N THR A 159 6.29 2.73 -16.77
CA THR A 159 6.62 3.87 -15.92
C THR A 159 7.73 4.71 -16.56
N VAL A 160 7.80 5.99 -16.19
CA VAL A 160 8.90 6.86 -16.57
C VAL A 160 10.11 6.49 -15.70
N PRO A 161 11.24 6.05 -16.28
CA PRO A 161 12.37 5.54 -15.51
C PRO A 161 13.12 6.67 -14.77
N ALA A 162 13.75 6.33 -13.64
CA ALA A 162 14.72 7.18 -12.96
C ALA A 162 15.81 6.31 -12.31
N GLY A 163 17.06 6.53 -12.72
CA GLY A 163 18.18 5.71 -12.28
C GLY A 163 17.94 4.23 -12.58
N PRO A 164 18.13 3.32 -11.60
CA PRO A 164 17.88 1.89 -11.78
C PRO A 164 16.39 1.51 -11.70
N PHE A 165 15.50 2.45 -11.35
CA PHE A 165 14.08 2.16 -11.22
C PHE A 165 13.35 2.32 -12.55
N HIS A 166 12.87 1.20 -13.07
CA HIS A 166 12.09 1.13 -14.29
C HIS A 166 11.21 -0.13 -14.29
N GLY A 167 10.13 -0.11 -15.07
CA GLY A 167 9.27 -1.28 -15.24
C GLY A 167 7.85 -0.93 -15.66
N PRO A 168 7.02 -1.94 -15.92
CA PRO A 168 5.60 -1.73 -16.19
C PRO A 168 4.87 -1.25 -14.92
N MET A 169 3.83 -0.43 -15.12
CA MET A 169 2.88 -0.10 -14.08
C MET A 169 2.10 -1.36 -13.69
N VAL A 170 1.94 -1.59 -12.39
CA VAL A 170 1.03 -2.60 -11.85
C VAL A 170 -0.30 -1.94 -11.53
N VAL A 171 -1.39 -2.58 -11.94
CA VAL A 171 -2.75 -2.12 -11.66
C VAL A 171 -3.51 -3.14 -10.83
N SER A 172 -4.44 -2.66 -9.99
CA SER A 172 -5.44 -3.47 -9.31
C SER A 172 -6.77 -3.36 -10.08
N MET A 173 -7.50 -4.47 -10.20
CA MET A 173 -8.76 -4.51 -10.95
C MET A 173 -9.95 -4.72 -10.00
N ARG A 174 -11.01 -3.94 -10.21
CA ARG A 174 -12.31 -4.15 -9.54
C ARG A 174 -13.40 -4.28 -10.61
N PRO A 175 -14.23 -5.35 -10.57
CA PRO A 175 -15.37 -5.48 -11.46
C PRO A 175 -16.51 -4.60 -10.93
N LEU A 176 -17.01 -3.69 -11.75
CA LEU A 176 -18.07 -2.74 -11.38
C LEU A 176 -19.16 -2.72 -12.43
N LYS A 177 -20.41 -2.48 -12.03
CA LYS A 177 -21.46 -2.13 -12.98
C LYS A 177 -21.13 -0.79 -13.63
N PRO A 178 -21.59 -0.51 -14.87
CA PRO A 178 -21.29 0.75 -15.55
C PRO A 178 -21.62 2.02 -14.74
N ALA A 179 -22.75 2.03 -14.03
CA ALA A 179 -23.14 3.15 -13.16
C ALA A 179 -22.16 3.33 -11.98
N ASP A 180 -21.81 2.22 -11.32
CA ASP A 180 -20.85 2.22 -10.21
C ASP A 180 -19.45 2.60 -10.68
N ALA A 181 -19.05 2.22 -11.90
CA ALA A 181 -17.78 2.62 -12.48
C ALA A 181 -17.70 4.14 -12.70
N ILE A 182 -18.76 4.77 -13.22
CA ILE A 182 -18.85 6.23 -13.34
C ILE A 182 -18.72 6.86 -11.97
N ARG A 183 -19.45 6.36 -10.98
CA ARG A 183 -19.43 6.89 -9.63
C ARG A 183 -18.07 6.70 -8.95
N ALA A 184 -17.45 5.55 -9.11
CA ALA A 184 -16.12 5.24 -8.60
C ALA A 184 -15.06 6.17 -9.19
N ILE A 185 -15.13 6.48 -10.49
CA ILE A 185 -14.25 7.48 -11.12
C ILE A 185 -14.42 8.84 -10.42
N GLN A 186 -15.65 9.32 -10.24
CA GLN A 186 -15.91 10.61 -9.58
C GLN A 186 -15.36 10.66 -8.15
N ILE A 187 -15.62 9.62 -7.35
CA ILE A 187 -15.15 9.53 -5.96
C ILE A 187 -13.62 9.52 -5.92
N THR A 188 -13.00 8.59 -6.66
CA THR A 188 -11.54 8.37 -6.59
C THR A 188 -10.74 9.51 -7.21
N THR A 189 -11.30 10.27 -8.17
CA THR A 189 -10.65 11.46 -8.74
C THR A 189 -10.34 12.53 -7.69
N ARG A 190 -11.11 12.59 -6.60
CA ARG A 190 -10.90 13.55 -5.51
C ARG A 190 -9.63 13.25 -4.70
N PHE A 191 -9.01 12.07 -4.85
CA PHE A 191 -7.93 11.61 -3.97
C PHE A 191 -6.61 11.30 -4.74
N PRO A 192 -5.99 12.28 -5.42
CA PRO A 192 -4.82 12.05 -6.26
C PRO A 192 -3.59 11.54 -5.49
N ALA A 193 -3.50 11.83 -4.19
CA ALA A 193 -2.40 11.41 -3.31
C ALA A 193 -2.56 9.97 -2.76
N VAL A 194 -3.59 9.23 -3.17
CA VAL A 194 -3.78 7.80 -2.87
C VAL A 194 -4.25 7.05 -4.13
N HIS A 195 -3.44 7.14 -5.20
CA HIS A 195 -3.67 6.60 -6.55
C HIS A 195 -4.67 7.35 -7.43
N GLY A 196 -5.71 7.95 -6.85
CA GLY A 196 -6.65 8.79 -7.57
C GLY A 196 -7.53 8.03 -8.57
N ALA A 197 -7.90 8.70 -9.66
CA ALA A 197 -8.77 8.14 -10.70
C ALA A 197 -8.17 6.87 -11.35
N PRO A 198 -9.02 5.94 -11.84
CA PRO A 198 -8.58 4.79 -12.63
C PRO A 198 -7.61 5.18 -13.75
N VAL A 199 -6.69 4.28 -14.06
CA VAL A 199 -5.78 4.42 -15.20
C VAL A 199 -6.36 3.80 -16.46
N HIS A 200 -7.31 2.87 -16.33
CA HIS A 200 -7.95 2.20 -17.46
C HIS A 200 -9.34 1.67 -17.09
N ILE A 201 -10.20 1.49 -18.09
CA ILE A 201 -11.56 0.95 -17.94
C ILE A 201 -11.93 0.12 -19.18
N GLY A 202 -12.59 -1.02 -18.96
CA GLY A 202 -13.06 -1.88 -20.03
C GLY A 202 -11.96 -2.81 -20.55
N LYS A 203 -11.62 -2.74 -21.84
CA LYS A 203 -10.83 -3.75 -22.57
C LYS A 203 -9.44 -4.02 -21.97
N PRO A 204 -9.21 -5.11 -21.21
CA PRO A 204 -7.94 -5.38 -20.53
C PRO A 204 -6.74 -5.56 -21.49
N GLU A 205 -7.00 -6.05 -22.70
CA GLU A 205 -5.98 -6.31 -23.72
C GLU A 205 -5.28 -5.03 -24.18
N LEU A 206 -5.93 -3.86 -24.09
CA LEU A 206 -5.34 -2.57 -24.45
C LEU A 206 -4.21 -2.14 -23.50
N ILE A 207 -4.18 -2.71 -22.30
CA ILE A 207 -3.12 -2.50 -21.30
C ILE A 207 -2.30 -3.78 -21.08
N GLY A 208 -2.32 -4.70 -22.04
CA GLY A 208 -1.47 -5.89 -22.05
C GLY A 208 -1.95 -7.04 -21.15
N ILE A 209 -3.18 -6.98 -20.63
CA ILE A 209 -3.75 -8.05 -19.79
C ILE A 209 -4.56 -9.01 -20.68
N ALA A 210 -4.03 -10.21 -20.91
CA ALA A 210 -4.65 -11.19 -21.81
C ALA A 210 -5.75 -12.03 -21.14
N ASP A 211 -5.66 -12.27 -19.84
CA ASP A 211 -6.58 -13.14 -19.09
C ASP A 211 -6.79 -12.61 -17.67
N LEU A 212 -8.00 -12.14 -17.37
CA LEU A 212 -8.36 -11.63 -16.04
C LEU A 212 -8.34 -12.72 -14.96
N MET A 213 -8.46 -13.99 -15.34
CA MET A 213 -8.43 -15.11 -14.38
C MET A 213 -7.00 -15.53 -14.01
N LYS A 214 -5.98 -14.84 -14.54
CA LYS A 214 -4.56 -15.07 -14.23
C LYS A 214 -3.89 -13.78 -13.75
N PRO A 215 -4.26 -13.27 -12.56
CA PRO A 215 -3.57 -12.12 -12.00
C PRO A 215 -2.10 -12.43 -11.73
N ASP A 216 -1.23 -11.43 -11.89
CA ASP A 216 0.17 -11.53 -11.50
C ASP A 216 0.33 -11.58 -9.97
N TYR A 217 -0.62 -10.97 -9.25
CA TYR A 217 -0.68 -10.96 -7.79
C TYR A 217 -2.12 -10.95 -7.29
N GLY A 218 -2.37 -11.52 -6.11
CA GLY A 218 -3.70 -11.61 -5.52
C GLY A 218 -4.55 -12.74 -6.11
N ASP A 219 -5.84 -12.72 -5.82
CA ASP A 219 -6.75 -13.81 -6.15
C ASP A 219 -7.54 -13.50 -7.42
N PRO A 220 -7.79 -14.49 -8.31
CA PRO A 220 -8.57 -14.28 -9.51
C PRO A 220 -10.03 -13.96 -9.18
N LEU A 221 -10.63 -13.04 -9.94
CA LEU A 221 -11.98 -12.56 -9.70
C LEU A 221 -12.81 -12.53 -10.99
N PRO A 222 -13.85 -13.37 -11.12
CA PRO A 222 -14.65 -13.43 -12.34
C PRO A 222 -15.51 -12.16 -12.50
N LEU A 223 -15.61 -11.71 -13.74
CA LEU A 223 -16.47 -10.60 -14.17
C LEU A 223 -17.89 -11.14 -14.45
N ARG A 224 -18.93 -10.48 -13.92
CA ARG A 224 -20.32 -10.81 -14.27
C ARG A 224 -20.70 -10.20 -15.62
N PRO A 225 -21.73 -10.73 -16.32
CA PRO A 225 -22.12 -10.24 -17.65
C PRO A 225 -22.47 -8.75 -17.72
N ASP A 226 -22.93 -8.15 -16.62
CA ASP A 226 -23.33 -6.75 -16.52
C ASP A 226 -22.24 -5.82 -15.96
N GLU A 227 -20.99 -6.28 -15.92
CA GLU A 227 -19.88 -5.57 -15.30
C GLU A 227 -18.77 -5.24 -16.29
N ILE A 228 -18.02 -4.21 -15.93
CA ILE A 228 -16.81 -3.78 -16.61
C ILE A 228 -15.64 -3.78 -15.63
N PRO A 229 -14.46 -4.25 -16.03
CA PRO A 229 -13.28 -4.19 -15.19
C PRO A 229 -12.75 -2.75 -15.20
N VAL A 230 -12.44 -2.24 -14.01
CA VAL A 230 -11.88 -0.91 -13.81
C VAL A 230 -10.53 -1.05 -13.10
N PHE A 231 -9.51 -0.35 -13.61
CA PHE A 231 -8.12 -0.56 -13.21
C PHE A 231 -7.54 0.70 -12.56
N TRP A 232 -7.02 0.55 -11.34
CA TRP A 232 -6.30 1.61 -10.63
C TRP A 232 -4.82 1.29 -10.56
N ALA A 233 -3.97 2.32 -10.64
CA ALA A 233 -2.56 2.17 -10.30
C ALA A 233 -2.42 1.59 -8.89
N CYS A 234 -1.44 0.72 -8.69
CA CYS A 234 -1.28 -0.03 -7.45
C CYS A 234 0.08 0.22 -6.81
N GLY A 235 0.10 0.30 -5.48
CA GLY A 235 1.30 0.35 -4.64
C GLY A 235 2.21 -0.90 -4.73
N VAL A 236 1.85 -1.89 -5.54
CA VAL A 236 2.76 -2.98 -5.95
C VAL A 236 3.75 -2.53 -7.03
N THR A 237 3.47 -1.48 -7.80
CA THR A 237 4.42 -0.90 -8.79
C THR A 237 5.78 -0.56 -8.17
N PRO A 238 5.87 0.22 -7.07
CA PRO A 238 7.14 0.51 -6.42
C PRO A 238 7.85 -0.76 -5.92
N GLN A 239 7.11 -1.76 -5.43
CA GLN A 239 7.70 -3.05 -5.03
C GLN A 239 8.28 -3.80 -6.23
N SER A 240 7.57 -3.80 -7.36
CA SER A 240 8.02 -4.46 -8.59
C SER A 240 9.29 -3.82 -9.13
N VAL A 241 9.38 -2.48 -9.19
CA VAL A 241 10.59 -1.82 -9.71
C VAL A 241 11.77 -1.95 -8.77
N VAL A 242 11.54 -2.00 -7.45
CA VAL A 242 12.60 -2.31 -6.46
C VAL A 242 13.10 -3.75 -6.65
N ALA A 243 12.20 -4.71 -6.85
CA ALA A 243 12.57 -6.10 -7.14
C ALA A 243 13.35 -6.23 -8.46
N THR A 244 13.02 -5.44 -9.48
CA THR A 244 13.77 -5.37 -10.74
C THR A 244 15.14 -4.72 -10.55
N ALA A 245 15.23 -3.62 -9.80
CA ALA A 245 16.47 -2.90 -9.54
C ALA A 245 17.47 -3.70 -8.69
N LYS A 246 16.98 -4.67 -7.90
CA LYS A 246 17.78 -5.53 -7.00
C LYS A 246 18.80 -4.73 -6.19
N PRO A 247 18.33 -3.76 -5.36
CA PRO A 247 19.24 -3.00 -4.52
C PRO A 247 20.05 -3.93 -3.62
N GLU A 248 21.25 -3.51 -3.22
CA GLU A 248 22.10 -4.31 -2.32
C GLU A 248 21.36 -4.64 -1.03
N PHE A 249 20.49 -3.72 -0.59
CA PHE A 249 19.75 -3.78 0.64
C PHE A 249 18.45 -2.99 0.47
N CYS A 250 17.36 -3.52 1.00
CA CYS A 250 16.06 -2.85 1.02
C CYS A 250 15.21 -3.43 2.15
N ILE A 251 14.37 -2.59 2.76
CA ILE A 251 13.34 -3.04 3.69
C ILE A 251 11.99 -2.58 3.17
N THR A 252 11.00 -3.46 3.16
CA THR A 252 9.61 -3.10 2.87
C THR A 252 8.72 -3.51 4.03
N HIS A 253 7.47 -3.06 4.01
CA HIS A 253 6.43 -3.71 4.80
C HIS A 253 6.15 -5.13 4.28
N TYR A 254 5.65 -6.00 5.16
CA TYR A 254 5.05 -7.27 4.74
C TYR A 254 3.69 -7.00 4.06
N PRO A 255 3.32 -7.70 2.99
CA PRO A 255 2.03 -7.48 2.32
C PRO A 255 0.83 -7.51 3.27
N GLY A 256 0.04 -6.45 3.27
CA GLY A 256 -1.11 -6.29 4.18
C GLY A 256 -0.78 -5.72 5.57
N CYS A 257 0.50 -5.54 5.90
CA CYS A 257 0.97 -4.98 7.19
C CYS A 257 1.46 -3.54 7.00
N MET A 258 0.58 -2.60 6.67
CA MET A 258 0.96 -1.23 6.31
C MET A 258 1.24 -0.35 7.54
N LEU A 259 1.89 0.79 7.31
CA LEU A 259 2.02 1.83 8.33
C LEU A 259 0.68 2.57 8.48
N VAL A 260 0.17 2.69 9.70
CA VAL A 260 -1.01 3.51 10.00
C VAL A 260 -0.59 4.88 10.53
N THR A 261 -0.95 5.95 9.82
CA THR A 261 -0.53 7.33 10.14
C THR A 261 -1.57 8.06 10.98
N ASP A 262 -1.24 9.25 11.51
CA ASP A 262 -2.23 10.13 12.16
C ASP A 262 -3.00 11.00 11.16
N ARG A 263 -2.64 10.94 9.88
CA ARG A 263 -3.30 11.70 8.82
C ARG A 263 -4.62 11.07 8.44
N ARG A 264 -5.64 11.90 8.24
CA ARG A 264 -6.96 11.45 7.78
C ARG A 264 -7.02 11.33 6.27
N ASN A 265 -7.77 10.35 5.78
CA ASN A 265 -8.03 10.17 4.34
C ASN A 265 -8.61 11.45 3.70
N THR A 266 -9.43 12.19 4.46
CA THR A 266 -10.07 13.45 4.03
C THR A 266 -9.11 14.59 3.79
N GLU A 267 -7.92 14.60 4.39
CA GLU A 267 -6.92 15.65 4.17
C GLU A 267 -6.28 15.58 2.79
N PHE A 268 -6.35 14.42 2.14
CA PHE A 268 -5.82 14.17 0.81
C PHE A 268 -6.90 14.28 -0.28
N ALA A 269 -8.12 14.69 0.09
CA ALA A 269 -9.18 15.03 -0.84
C ALA A 269 -8.98 16.46 -1.39
N ILE A 270 -9.03 16.64 -2.71
CA ILE A 270 -8.77 17.93 -3.40
C ILE A 270 -10.02 18.61 -3.98
N LEU A 271 -11.21 18.02 -3.76
CA LEU A 271 -12.51 18.48 -4.25
C LEU A 271 -13.53 18.31 -3.15
#